data_AF-A0A3S4I6E2-F1
#
_entry.id   AF-A0A3S4I6E2-F1
#
_cell.length_a   1.000
_cell.length_b   1.000
_cell.length_c   1.000
_cell.angle_alpha   90.00
_cell.angle_beta   90.00
_cell.angle_gamma   90.00
#
_symmetry.space_group_name_H-M   'P 1'
#
loop_
_entity.id
_entity.type
_entity.pdbx_description
1 polymer ?
#
loop_
_entity_poly.entity_id
_entity_poly.type
_entity_poly.pdbx_seq_one_letter_code
_entity_poly.pdbx_strand_id
1 'polypeptide(L)' 'MIALIAGPNVVRFTPSLVIPEADVREGLARFARAVARICS' A
#
# COMPACT_ATOMS: atom_id res chain seq x y z
N MET A 1 -8.11 -5.61 -5.40
CA MET A 1 -6.69 -5.40 -5.03
C MET A 1 -6.22 -6.68 -4.35
N ILE A 2 -5.31 -7.44 -4.98
CA ILE A 2 -4.68 -8.59 -4.34
C ILE A 2 -3.35 -8.08 -3.78
N ALA A 3 -3.25 -7.91 -2.47
CA ALA A 3 -1.97 -7.65 -1.82
C ALA A 3 -1.24 -9.00 -1.71
N LEU A 4 -0.07 -9.12 -2.34
CA LEU A 4 0.76 -10.31 -2.22
C LEU A 4 1.56 -10.20 -0.92
N ILE A 5 1.35 -11.15 -0.01
CA ILE A 5 2.14 -11.25 1.22
C ILE A 5 3.52 -11.78 0.83
N ALA A 6 4.56 -10.99 1.10
CA ALA A 6 5.95 -11.29 0.74
C ALA A 6 6.78 -11.79 1.93
N GLY A 7 6.13 -12.07 3.06
CA GLY A 7 6.72 -12.51 4.31
C GLY A 7 5.96 -11.95 5.51
N PRO A 8 6.29 -12.36 6.74
CA PRO A 8 5.54 -11.99 7.95
C PRO A 8 5.46 -10.48 8.21
N ASN A 9 6.41 -9.68 7.70
CA ASN A 9 6.46 -8.23 7.87
C ASN A 9 6.52 -7.46 6.54
N VAL A 10 6.18 -8.10 5.41
CA VAL A 10 6.36 -7.49 4.08
C VAL A 10 5.09 -7.62 3.25
N VAL A 11 4.57 -6.47 2.80
CA VAL A 11 3.41 -6.37 1.89
C VAL A 11 3.88 -5.85 0.54
N ARG A 12 3.54 -6.57 -0.55
CA ARG A 12 3.79 -6.12 -1.92
C ARG A 12 2.48 -5.71 -2.58
N PHE A 13 2.50 -4.53 -3.20
CA PHE A 13 1.41 -4.02 -4.02
C PHE A 13 1.80 -4.07 -5.49
N THR A 14 0.92 -4.59 -6.32
CA THR A 14 1.01 -4.51 -7.79
C THR A 14 -0.17 -3.69 -8.29
N PRO A 15 -0.04 -2.36 -8.42
CA PRO A 15 -1.11 -1.52 -8.93
C PRO A 15 -1.34 -1.77 -10.43
N SER A 16 -2.44 -1.23 -10.95
CA SER A 16 -2.72 -1.23 -12.39
C SER A 16 -1.63 -0.45 -13.16
N LEU A 17 -1.30 -0.86 -14.39
CA LEU A 17 -0.31 -0.19 -15.24
C LEU A 17 -0.75 1.21 -15.71
N VAL A 18 -2.05 1.52 -15.62
CA VAL A 18 -2.65 2.79 -16.07
C VAL A 18 -3.10 3.69 -14.91
N ILE A 19 -2.69 3.38 -13.68
CA ILE A 19 -3.03 4.23 -12.54
C ILE A 19 -2.28 5.59 -12.61
N PRO A 20 -2.95 6.73 -12.34
CA PRO A 20 -2.27 8.01 -12.22
C PRO A 20 -1.28 8.03 -11.05
N GLU A 21 -0.13 8.69 -11.22
CA GLU A 21 0.88 8.77 -10.14
C GLU A 21 0.37 9.46 -8.87
N ALA A 22 -0.54 10.43 -9.02
CA ALA A 22 -1.13 11.13 -7.88
C ALA A 22 -1.89 10.17 -6.96
N ASP A 23 -2.66 9.26 -7.55
CA ASP A 23 -3.45 8.26 -6.83
C ASP A 23 -2.54 7.24 -6.12
N VAL A 24 -1.40 6.88 -6.73
CA VAL A 24 -0.39 6.03 -6.09
C VAL A 24 0.18 6.71 -4.85
N ARG A 25 0.59 7.98 -4.96
CA ARG A 25 1.15 8.74 -3.82
C ARG A 25 0.14 8.89 -2.70
N GLU A 26 -1.11 9.24 -3.03
CA GLU A 26 -2.17 9.37 -2.04
C GLU A 26 -2.45 8.03 -1.35
N GLY A 27 -2.57 6.95 -2.13
CA GLY A 27 -2.83 5.60 -1.63
C GLY A 27 -1.74 5.14 -0.65
N LEU A 28 -0.47 5.35 -0.98
CA LEU A 28 0.65 5.02 -0.10
C LEU A 28 0.68 5.88 1.17
N ALA A 29 0.38 7.19 1.07
CA ALA A 29 0.31 8.06 2.24
C ALA A 29 -0.82 7.65 3.20
N ARG A 30 -1.97 7.23 2.65
CA ARG A 30 -3.09 6.68 3.43
C ARG A 30 -2.72 5.35 4.08
N PHE A 31 -2.04 4.48 3.36
CA PHE A 31 -1.57 3.19 3.88
C PHE A 31 -0.61 3.39 5.07
N ALA A 32 0.38 4.29 4.95
CA ALA A 32 1.31 4.60 6.04
C ALA A 32 0.60 5.07 7.31
N ARG A 33 -0.42 5.94 7.18
CA ARG A 33 -1.24 6.39 8.31
C ARG A 33 -2.02 5.25 8.97
N ALA A 34 -2.58 4.35 8.16
CA ALA A 34 -3.33 3.21 8.67
C ALA A 34 -2.42 2.23 9.43
N VAL A 35 -1.23 1.93 8.90
CA VAL A 35 -0.23 1.10 9.57
C VAL A 35 0.18 1.70 10.91
N ALA A 36 0.49 3.00 10.95
CA ALA A 36 0.86 3.69 12.18
C ALA A 36 -0.23 3.60 13.27
N ARG A 37 -1.51 3.56 12.87
CA ARG A 37 -2.65 3.42 13.80
C ARG A 37 -2.87 1.99 14.30
N ILE A 38 -2.49 0.99 13.51
CA ILE A 38 -2.71 -0.43 13.86
C ILE A 38 -1.53 -0.99 14.66
N CYS A 39 -0.33 -0.48 14.42
CA CYS A 39 0.90 -0.91 15.09
C CYS A 39 1.30 -0.02 16.28
N SER A 40 0.46 0.94 16.68
CA SER A 40 0.59 1.72 17.92
C SER A 40 0.08 0.94 19.12
#